data_AF-A0AAU2MLQ0-F1
#
_entry.id   AF-A0AAU2MLQ0-F1
#
_cell.length_a   1.000
_cell.length_b   1.000
_cell.length_c   1.000
_cell.angle_alpha   90.00
_cell.angle_beta   90.00
_cell.angle_gamma   90.00
#
_symmetry.space_group_name_H-M   'P 1'
#
loop_
_entity.id
_entity.type
_entity.pdbx_description
1 polymer ?
#
loop_
_entity_poly.entity_id
_entity_poly.type
_entity_poly.pdbx_seq_one_letter_code
_entity_poly.pdbx_strand_id
1 'polypeptide(L)'
;MAVDGELVGHVYRIRRTWHAIGLSEKYATSHTSRAAAATRLVALIDMRAAAEADVARKMRRRTEAPPGWRFTTWDVVGPGDIVRTPVRCRPVRGASLADSPLYPEVWGVPVTLTGVDYLSNGAVVSRGKEEGAPAWSGMGVLLSTPEFAEVGILVPAATPAATPAEATRERAPPVGRRPGRGGRRRVLFPFRERGVGVCVALTHAADLREQRLSESTLGNLLGNPLRNLLSNRQAR
;
A
#
# COMPACT_ATOMS: atom_id res chain seq x y z
N MET A 1 -23.72 -6.11 26.88
CA MET A 1 -22.86 -5.22 27.68
C MET A 1 -22.64 -3.99 26.83
N ALA A 2 -22.75 -2.79 27.43
CA ALA A 2 -22.50 -1.54 26.73
C ALA A 2 -21.26 -0.85 27.32
N VAL A 3 -20.47 -0.22 26.47
CA VAL A 3 -19.37 0.67 26.84
C VAL A 3 -19.69 2.00 26.17
N ASP A 4 -19.74 3.08 26.94
CA ASP A 4 -20.12 4.43 26.45
C ASP A 4 -21.49 4.49 25.73
N GLY A 5 -22.42 3.61 26.10
CA GLY A 5 -23.75 3.52 25.51
C GLY A 5 -23.84 2.67 24.24
N GLU A 6 -22.71 2.25 23.67
CA GLU A 6 -22.70 1.35 22.51
C GLU A 6 -22.67 -0.12 22.93
N LEU A 7 -23.51 -0.93 22.29
CA LEU A 7 -23.51 -2.39 22.49
C LEU A 7 -22.24 -2.98 21.89
N VAL A 8 -21.38 -3.58 22.70
CA VAL A 8 -20.09 -4.14 22.24
C VAL A 8 -20.09 -5.67 22.15
N GLY A 9 -21.12 -6.30 22.72
CA GLY A 9 -21.32 -7.74 22.65
C GLY A 9 -22.09 -8.28 23.86
N HIS A 10 -22.13 -9.60 23.96
CA HIS A 10 -22.91 -10.29 24.99
C HIS A 10 -22.03 -11.22 25.82
N VAL A 11 -22.21 -11.12 27.13
CA VAL A 11 -21.80 -12.15 28.08
C VAL A 11 -23.06 -12.77 28.64
N TYR A 12 -23.22 -14.08 28.48
CA TYR A 12 -24.39 -14.81 28.96
C TYR A 12 -23.97 -16.18 29.48
N ARG A 13 -24.90 -16.89 30.14
CA ARG A 13 -24.63 -18.21 30.72
C ARG A 13 -25.58 -19.24 30.15
N ILE A 14 -25.05 -20.38 29.72
CA ILE A 14 -25.83 -21.57 29.37
C ILE A 14 -25.43 -22.69 30.31
N ARG A 15 -26.40 -23.26 31.04
CA ARG A 15 -26.16 -24.29 32.09
C ARG A 15 -25.12 -23.82 33.11
N ARG A 16 -23.91 -24.38 33.09
CA ARG A 16 -22.80 -24.05 34.01
C ARG A 16 -21.63 -23.33 33.33
N THR A 17 -21.81 -22.92 32.08
CA THR A 17 -20.75 -22.33 31.25
C THR A 17 -21.09 -20.90 30.91
N TRP A 18 -20.12 -20.00 31.07
CA TRP A 18 -20.22 -18.61 30.65
C TRP A 18 -19.77 -18.48 29.19
N HIS A 19 -20.45 -17.65 28.42
CA HIS A 19 -20.16 -17.43 27.01
C HIS A 19 -19.92 -15.95 26.76
N ALA A 20 -18.96 -15.65 25.89
CA ALA A 20 -18.68 -14.30 25.40
C ALA A 20 -18.72 -14.30 23.87
N ILE A 21 -19.49 -13.36 23.31
CA ILE A 21 -19.59 -13.13 21.86
C ILE A 21 -19.48 -11.63 21.59
N GLY A 22 -18.51 -11.25 20.75
CA GLY A 22 -18.40 -9.89 20.23
C GLY A 22 -19.37 -9.67 19.06
N LEU A 23 -19.65 -8.41 18.71
CA LEU A 23 -20.60 -8.09 17.63
C LEU A 23 -20.23 -8.70 16.26
N SER A 24 -18.94 -8.76 15.96
CA SER A 24 -18.42 -9.27 14.68
C SER A 24 -18.11 -10.77 14.70
N GLU A 25 -18.26 -11.42 15.85
CA GLU A 25 -17.89 -12.82 16.03
C GLU A 25 -19.06 -13.73 15.64
N LYS A 26 -18.79 -14.73 14.81
CA LYS A 26 -19.82 -15.72 14.41
C LYS A 26 -20.13 -16.72 15.54
N TYR A 27 -19.17 -16.96 16.43
CA TYR A 27 -19.27 -18.00 17.45
C TYR A 27 -18.91 -17.46 18.83
N ALA A 28 -19.68 -17.88 19.83
CA ALA A 28 -19.41 -17.55 21.22
C ALA A 28 -18.26 -18.42 21.77
N THR A 29 -17.39 -17.82 22.57
CA THR A 29 -16.32 -18.51 23.29
C THR A 29 -16.80 -18.92 24.68
N SER A 30 -16.45 -20.13 25.14
CA SER A 30 -16.87 -20.67 26.44
C SER A 30 -15.82 -20.43 27.53
N HIS A 31 -16.28 -20.13 28.74
CA HIS A 31 -15.47 -19.74 29.90
C HIS A 31 -16.02 -20.34 31.20
N THR A 32 -15.14 -20.54 32.18
CA THR A 32 -15.48 -21.12 33.49
C THR A 32 -16.15 -20.14 34.44
N SER A 33 -15.98 -18.83 34.23
CA SER A 33 -16.53 -17.78 35.09
C SER A 33 -17.03 -16.57 34.29
N ARG A 34 -17.92 -15.78 34.91
CA ARG A 34 -18.40 -14.52 34.33
C ARG A 34 -17.26 -13.54 34.11
N ALA A 35 -16.33 -13.46 35.07
CA ALA A 35 -15.17 -12.57 34.99
C ALA A 35 -14.30 -12.92 33.77
N ALA A 36 -13.98 -14.21 33.57
CA ALA A 36 -13.21 -14.64 32.39
C ALA A 36 -13.92 -14.32 31.07
N ALA A 37 -15.23 -14.55 30.99
CA ALA A 37 -16.02 -14.18 29.80
C ALA A 37 -16.04 -12.66 29.56
N ALA A 38 -16.13 -11.85 30.62
CA ALA A 38 -16.05 -10.39 30.52
C ALA A 38 -14.66 -9.92 30.07
N THR A 39 -13.58 -10.48 30.63
CA THR A 39 -12.21 -10.20 30.20
C THR A 39 -12.01 -10.55 28.73
N ARG A 40 -12.55 -11.68 28.26
CA ARG A 40 -12.51 -12.04 26.85
C ARG A 40 -13.23 -11.02 25.97
N LEU A 41 -14.40 -10.54 26.40
CA LEU A 41 -15.15 -9.53 25.66
C LEU A 41 -14.37 -8.21 25.57
N VAL A 42 -13.75 -7.74 26.67
CA VAL A 42 -12.89 -6.54 26.66
C VAL A 42 -11.74 -6.71 25.67
N ALA A 43 -11.06 -7.85 25.68
CA ALA A 43 -9.99 -8.12 24.72
C ALA A 43 -10.46 -8.09 23.26
N LEU A 44 -11.70 -8.52 22.96
CA LEU A 44 -12.29 -8.41 21.61
C LEU A 44 -12.51 -6.94 21.21
N ILE A 45 -12.95 -6.10 22.15
CA ILE A 45 -13.14 -4.66 21.93
C ILE A 45 -11.79 -3.99 21.64
N ASP A 46 -10.77 -4.28 22.46
CA ASP A 46 -9.44 -3.70 22.30
C ASP A 46 -8.81 -4.08 20.95
N MET A 47 -8.95 -5.35 20.53
CA MET A 47 -8.48 -5.81 19.23
C MET A 47 -9.19 -5.09 18.07
N ARG A 48 -10.50 -4.84 18.21
CA ARG A 48 -11.27 -4.09 17.20
C ARG A 48 -10.81 -2.64 17.12
N ALA A 49 -10.67 -1.97 18.25
CA ALA A 49 -10.17 -0.59 18.30
C ALA A 49 -8.76 -0.49 17.69
N ALA A 50 -7.88 -1.45 17.98
CA ALA A 50 -6.56 -1.53 17.38
C ALA A 50 -6.60 -1.74 15.86
N ALA A 51 -7.51 -2.60 15.37
CA ALA A 51 -7.70 -2.82 13.93
C ALA A 51 -8.22 -1.56 13.22
N GLU A 52 -9.17 -0.85 13.81
CA GLU A 52 -9.70 0.41 13.28
C GLU A 52 -8.61 1.50 13.25
N ALA A 53 -7.79 1.60 14.30
CA ALA A 53 -6.64 2.51 14.34
C ALA A 53 -5.58 2.17 13.28
N ASP A 54 -5.32 0.88 13.03
CA ASP A 54 -4.42 0.44 11.96
C ASP A 54 -4.97 0.80 10.57
N VAL A 55 -6.26 0.57 10.32
CA VAL A 55 -6.93 1.00 9.09
C VAL A 55 -6.79 2.51 8.89
N ALA A 56 -7.05 3.32 9.92
CA ALA A 56 -6.91 4.77 9.85
C ALA A 56 -5.45 5.20 9.58
N ARG A 57 -4.48 4.53 10.20
CA ARG A 57 -3.05 4.76 9.94
C ARG A 57 -2.66 4.41 8.50
N LYS A 58 -3.14 3.28 7.97
CA LYS A 58 -2.90 2.85 6.58
C LYS A 58 -3.54 3.80 5.58
N MET A 59 -4.76 4.25 5.83
CA MET A 59 -5.43 5.27 5.02
C MET A 59 -4.66 6.59 5.02
N ARG A 60 -4.17 7.06 6.17
CA ARG A 60 -3.32 8.25 6.23
C ARG A 60 -2.06 8.12 5.39
N ARG A 61 -1.37 6.97 5.41
CA ARG A 61 -0.19 6.73 4.56
C ARG A 61 -0.48 6.80 3.06
N ARG A 62 -1.72 6.57 2.64
CA ARG A 62 -2.15 6.74 1.24
C ARG A 62 -2.28 8.21 0.85
N THR A 63 -2.54 9.11 1.80
CA THR A 63 -2.85 10.52 1.53
C THR A 63 -1.79 11.51 2.00
N GLU A 64 -0.98 11.14 3.00
CA GLU A 64 0.07 11.98 3.58
C GLU A 64 1.43 11.65 2.97
N ALA A 65 1.93 12.57 2.15
CA ALA A 65 3.24 12.41 1.52
C ALA A 65 4.35 12.64 2.56
N PRO A 66 5.50 11.95 2.43
CA PRO A 66 6.69 12.26 3.22
C PRO A 66 7.12 13.73 3.08
N PRO A 67 7.78 14.33 4.08
CA PRO A 67 8.25 15.72 4.00
C PRO A 67 9.10 15.98 2.75
N GLY A 68 8.82 17.09 2.06
CA GLY A 68 9.51 17.46 0.81
C GLY A 68 8.98 16.72 -0.43
N TRP A 69 7.96 15.89 -0.29
CA TRP A 69 7.29 15.18 -1.39
C TRP A 69 5.81 15.52 -1.43
N ARG A 70 5.20 15.37 -2.59
CA ARG A 70 3.74 15.44 -2.78
C ARG A 70 3.26 14.28 -3.64
N PHE A 71 2.04 13.84 -3.40
CA PHE A 71 1.37 12.87 -4.25
C PHE A 71 1.05 13.46 -5.61
N THR A 72 1.18 12.64 -6.64
CA THR A 72 0.79 12.95 -8.01
C THR A 72 0.46 11.67 -8.75
N THR A 73 -0.22 11.79 -9.88
CA THR A 73 -0.57 10.68 -10.76
C THR A 73 0.47 10.53 -11.88
N TRP A 74 0.43 9.42 -12.61
CA TRP A 74 1.41 9.13 -13.66
C TRP A 74 1.26 10.04 -14.88
N ASP A 75 0.08 10.61 -15.12
CA ASP A 75 -0.25 11.41 -16.32
C ASP A 75 0.39 12.79 -16.33
N VAL A 76 0.86 13.25 -15.17
CA VAL A 76 1.46 14.57 -14.98
C VAL A 76 2.99 14.54 -14.91
N VAL A 77 3.60 13.35 -15.01
CA VAL A 77 5.06 13.21 -15.04
C VAL A 77 5.56 12.79 -16.42
N GLY A 78 6.77 13.22 -16.76
CA GLY A 78 7.42 12.91 -18.01
C GLY A 78 8.94 12.72 -17.88
N PRO A 79 9.63 12.57 -19.01
CA PRO A 79 11.10 12.49 -19.01
C PRO A 79 11.73 13.72 -18.35
N GLY A 80 12.69 13.49 -17.45
CA GLY A 80 13.38 14.51 -16.68
C GLY A 80 12.84 14.71 -15.26
N ASP A 81 11.60 14.29 -14.98
CA ASP A 81 11.03 14.41 -13.65
C ASP A 81 11.68 13.44 -12.65
N ILE A 82 11.81 13.89 -11.40
CA ILE A 82 12.26 13.06 -10.29
C ILE A 82 11.02 12.51 -9.58
N VAL A 83 10.93 11.19 -9.46
CA VAL A 83 9.81 10.51 -8.83
C VAL A 83 10.26 9.51 -7.77
N ARG A 84 9.37 9.16 -6.84
CA ARG A 84 9.45 7.90 -6.07
C ARG A 84 8.23 7.06 -6.38
N THR A 85 8.49 5.79 -6.67
CA THR A 85 7.46 4.77 -6.86
C THR A 85 7.26 3.98 -5.57
N PRO A 86 6.07 3.43 -5.33
CA PRO A 86 5.88 2.53 -4.21
C PRO A 86 6.64 1.22 -4.49
N VAL A 87 7.49 0.79 -3.56
CA VAL A 87 8.21 -0.49 -3.67
C VAL A 87 7.26 -1.64 -3.33
N ARG A 88 6.35 -1.40 -2.40
CA ARG A 88 5.39 -2.38 -1.91
C ARG A 88 4.09 -1.70 -1.54
N CYS A 89 3.01 -2.22 -2.08
CA CYS A 89 1.65 -1.84 -1.70
C CYS A 89 0.99 -2.96 -0.93
N ARG A 90 0.11 -2.59 0.01
CA ARG A 90 -0.67 -3.52 0.82
C ARG A 90 -2.13 -3.06 0.88
N PRO A 91 -3.09 -3.99 0.99
CA PRO A 91 -4.48 -3.61 1.23
C PRO A 91 -4.62 -2.93 2.59
N VAL A 92 -5.44 -1.88 2.65
CA VAL A 92 -5.82 -1.20 3.89
C VAL A 92 -6.57 -2.14 4.84
N ARG A 93 -7.52 -2.93 4.31
CA ARG A 93 -8.33 -3.90 5.05
C ARG A 93 -8.18 -5.31 4.49
N GLY A 94 -8.20 -6.30 5.38
CA GLY A 94 -8.17 -7.71 5.00
C GLY A 94 -6.86 -8.14 4.33
N ALA A 95 -6.86 -9.35 3.78
CA ALA A 95 -5.70 -9.94 3.09
C ALA A 95 -5.85 -9.94 1.56
N SER A 96 -7.04 -9.64 1.03
CA SER A 96 -7.31 -9.66 -0.41
C SER A 96 -7.04 -8.30 -1.06
N LEU A 97 -6.43 -8.33 -2.24
CA LEU A 97 -6.19 -7.16 -3.09
C LEU A 97 -7.46 -6.67 -3.81
N ALA A 98 -8.44 -7.56 -4.03
CA ALA A 98 -9.58 -7.28 -4.92
C ALA A 98 -10.58 -6.26 -4.37
N ASP A 99 -10.72 -6.17 -3.04
CA ASP A 99 -11.82 -5.41 -2.40
C ASP A 99 -11.34 -4.30 -1.46
N SER A 100 -10.04 -4.01 -1.41
CA SER A 100 -9.50 -3.00 -0.52
C SER A 100 -8.57 -2.03 -1.26
N PRO A 101 -8.71 -0.71 -1.02
CA PRO A 101 -7.73 0.24 -1.52
C PRO A 101 -6.35 -0.13 -1.00
N LEU A 102 -5.34 0.10 -1.84
CA LEU A 102 -3.95 -0.12 -1.51
C LEU A 102 -3.35 1.11 -0.81
N TYR A 103 -2.40 0.89 0.09
CA TYR A 103 -1.53 1.94 0.60
C TYR A 103 -0.06 1.58 0.34
N PRO A 104 0.80 2.58 0.13
CA PRO A 104 2.23 2.36 -0.01
C PRO A 104 2.83 2.03 1.37
N GLU A 105 3.37 0.83 1.52
CA GLU A 105 4.06 0.43 2.75
C GLU A 105 5.43 1.14 2.84
N VAL A 106 6.13 1.20 1.71
CA VAL A 106 7.46 1.79 1.55
C VAL A 106 7.58 2.46 0.18
N TRP A 107 8.21 3.64 0.16
CA TRP A 107 8.57 4.36 -1.05
C TRP A 107 10.00 4.05 -1.47
N GLY A 108 10.23 3.98 -2.78
CA GLY A 108 11.55 3.74 -3.35
C GLY A 108 12.48 4.93 -3.22
N VAL A 109 13.72 4.71 -3.65
CA VAL A 109 14.69 5.79 -3.83
C VAL A 109 14.23 6.72 -4.97
N PRO A 110 14.63 8.01 -4.95
CA PRO A 110 14.38 8.92 -6.06
C PRO A 110 14.95 8.39 -7.39
N VAL A 111 14.14 8.50 -8.44
CA VAL A 111 14.49 8.10 -9.80
C VAL A 111 14.19 9.26 -10.75
N THR A 112 15.17 9.64 -11.58
CA THR A 112 14.94 10.55 -12.71
C THR A 112 14.38 9.75 -13.88
N LEU A 113 13.18 10.11 -14.32
CA LEU A 113 12.51 9.42 -15.42
C LEU A 113 13.18 9.73 -16.77
N THR A 114 13.30 8.70 -17.60
CA THR A 114 13.72 8.81 -19.00
C THR A 114 12.59 8.48 -19.97
N GLY A 115 11.49 7.89 -19.48
CA GLY A 115 10.29 7.62 -20.25
C GLY A 115 9.17 7.02 -19.39
N VAL A 116 7.93 7.23 -19.81
CA VAL A 116 6.73 6.62 -19.23
C VAL A 116 5.85 6.19 -20.38
N ASP A 117 5.45 4.91 -20.38
CA ASP A 117 4.57 4.31 -21.38
C ASP A 117 3.34 3.70 -20.68
N TYR A 118 2.17 3.91 -21.28
CA TYR A 118 0.92 3.32 -20.82
C TYR A 118 0.58 2.11 -21.66
N LEU A 119 0.32 1.00 -20.99
CA LEU A 119 -0.16 -0.21 -21.64
C LEU A 119 -1.70 -0.19 -21.71
N SER A 120 -2.25 -0.87 -22.71
CA SER A 120 -3.70 -0.94 -22.94
C SER A 120 -4.48 -1.62 -21.81
N ASN A 121 -3.81 -2.40 -20.97
CA ASN A 121 -4.39 -3.02 -19.78
C ASN A 121 -4.38 -2.09 -18.55
N GLY A 122 -4.00 -0.82 -18.69
CA GLY A 122 -3.92 0.15 -17.60
C GLY A 122 -2.62 0.10 -16.79
N ALA A 123 -1.71 -0.81 -17.11
CA ALA A 123 -0.38 -0.84 -16.49
C ALA A 123 0.49 0.31 -16.98
N VAL A 124 1.42 0.74 -16.13
CA VAL A 124 2.39 1.79 -16.44
C VAL A 124 3.78 1.20 -16.46
N VAL A 125 4.51 1.44 -17.54
CA VAL A 125 5.94 1.13 -17.66
C VAL A 125 6.70 2.44 -17.55
N SER A 126 7.54 2.59 -16.53
CA SER A 126 8.43 3.75 -16.44
C SER A 126 9.88 3.31 -16.54
N ARG A 127 10.68 4.16 -17.15
CA ARG A 127 12.12 3.98 -17.34
C ARG A 127 12.80 5.12 -16.61
N GLY A 128 13.87 4.83 -15.89
CA GLY A 128 14.56 5.88 -15.17
C GLY A 128 15.89 5.46 -14.56
N LYS A 129 16.56 6.47 -14.03
CA LYS A 129 17.86 6.36 -13.39
C LYS A 129 17.78 6.73 -11.92
N GLU A 130 18.21 5.80 -11.08
CA GLU A 130 18.39 6.06 -9.65
C GLU A 130 19.44 7.14 -9.42
N GLU A 131 19.15 8.05 -8.49
CA GLU A 131 20.08 9.10 -8.10
C GLU A 131 21.35 8.50 -7.49
N GLY A 132 22.52 8.87 -8.03
CA GLY A 132 23.82 8.36 -7.58
C GLY A 132 24.22 6.97 -8.12
N ALA A 133 23.35 6.29 -8.87
CA ALA A 133 23.70 5.03 -9.51
C ALA A 133 24.70 5.23 -10.67
N PRO A 134 25.72 4.37 -10.80
CA PRO A 134 26.59 4.34 -11.97
C PRO A 134 25.80 4.23 -13.28
N ALA A 135 26.31 4.82 -14.36
CA ALA A 135 25.62 4.84 -15.66
C ALA A 135 25.30 3.44 -16.21
N TRP A 136 26.06 2.41 -15.81
CA TRP A 136 25.87 1.02 -16.23
C TRP A 136 24.84 0.25 -15.39
N SER A 137 24.44 0.74 -14.21
CA SER A 137 23.41 0.14 -13.35
C SER A 137 22.13 0.98 -13.27
N GLY A 138 22.18 2.23 -13.75
CA GLY A 138 21.15 3.25 -13.56
C GLY A 138 20.11 3.33 -14.68
N MET A 139 19.76 2.24 -15.36
CA MET A 139 18.55 2.23 -16.20
C MET A 139 17.67 1.07 -15.74
N GLY A 140 16.70 1.39 -14.88
CA GLY A 140 15.67 0.46 -14.43
C GLY A 140 14.40 0.61 -15.26
N VAL A 141 13.75 -0.51 -15.55
CA VAL A 141 12.35 -0.54 -15.98
C VAL A 141 11.50 -0.86 -14.75
N LEU A 142 10.59 0.05 -14.41
CA LEU A 142 9.63 -0.10 -13.33
C LEU A 142 8.27 -0.42 -13.96
N LEU A 143 7.75 -1.61 -13.66
CA LEU A 143 6.43 -2.06 -14.11
C LEU A 143 5.44 -1.88 -12.97
N SER A 144 4.38 -1.11 -13.19
CA SER A 144 3.26 -0.95 -12.25
C SER A 144 2.02 -1.63 -12.81
N THR A 145 1.40 -2.51 -12.02
CA THR A 145 0.05 -3.03 -12.34
C THR A 145 -0.97 -1.88 -12.28
N PRO A 146 -2.18 -2.04 -12.85
CA PRO A 146 -3.21 -1.01 -12.77
C PRO A 146 -3.53 -0.57 -11.33
N GLU A 147 -3.62 -1.53 -10.39
CA GLU A 147 -3.92 -1.27 -8.99
C GLU A 147 -2.78 -0.49 -8.30
N PHE A 148 -1.53 -0.74 -8.68
CA PHE A 148 -0.39 0.02 -8.18
C PHE A 148 -0.32 1.41 -8.83
N ALA A 149 -0.74 1.54 -10.09
CA ALA A 149 -0.78 2.82 -10.78
C ALA A 149 -1.80 3.77 -10.12
N GLU A 150 -2.90 3.24 -9.59
CA GLU A 150 -3.90 3.99 -8.81
C GLU A 150 -3.39 4.52 -7.45
N VAL A 151 -2.33 3.92 -6.88
CA VAL A 151 -1.68 4.48 -5.68
C VAL A 151 -0.95 5.78 -6.01
N GLY A 152 -0.57 5.95 -7.28
CA GLY A 152 0.18 7.09 -7.77
C GLY A 152 1.66 7.03 -7.39
N ILE A 153 2.28 8.20 -7.46
CA ILE A 153 3.72 8.40 -7.25
C ILE A 153 3.96 9.64 -6.42
N LEU A 154 5.17 9.77 -5.90
CA LEU A 154 5.62 11.00 -5.27
C LEU A 154 6.52 11.78 -6.21
N VAL A 155 6.35 13.10 -6.22
CA VAL A 155 7.29 14.07 -6.81
C VAL A 155 7.77 15.03 -5.74
N PRO A 156 8.94 15.68 -5.91
CA PRO A 156 9.38 16.74 -5.02
C PRO A 156 8.27 17.78 -4.87
N ALA A 157 7.95 18.12 -3.62
CA ALA A 157 7.12 19.29 -3.35
C ALA A 157 7.91 20.51 -3.82
N ALA A 158 7.29 21.37 -4.63
CA ALA A 158 7.90 22.65 -4.95
C ALA A 158 8.18 23.35 -3.61
N THR A 159 9.43 23.74 -3.37
CA THR A 159 9.73 24.64 -2.26
C THR A 159 8.82 25.85 -2.47
N PRO A 160 7.93 26.19 -1.51
CA PRO A 160 7.17 27.41 -1.65
C PRO A 160 8.19 28.52 -1.86
N ALA A 161 8.15 29.15 -3.04
CA ALA A 161 8.99 30.30 -3.31
C ALA A 161 8.77 31.23 -2.12
N ALA A 162 9.84 31.52 -1.37
CA ALA A 162 9.77 32.51 -0.33
C ALA A 162 9.18 33.76 -0.99
N THR A 163 7.95 34.11 -0.62
CA THR A 163 7.33 35.35 -1.08
C THR A 163 8.38 36.44 -0.82
N PRO A 164 8.81 37.21 -1.83
CA PRO A 164 9.73 38.30 -1.59
C PRO A 164 8.96 39.33 -0.75
N ALA A 165 9.04 39.17 0.57
CA ALA A 165 8.60 40.15 1.53
C ALA A 165 9.53 41.36 1.34
N GLU A 166 9.08 42.25 0.47
CA GLU A 166 9.08 43.69 0.70
C GLU A 166 10.40 44.22 1.27
N ALA A 167 11.45 44.12 0.44
CA ALA A 167 12.63 44.93 0.58
C ALA A 167 12.28 46.40 0.26
N THR A 168 11.58 47.08 1.16
CA THR A 168 11.47 48.54 1.15
C THR A 168 11.28 49.04 2.57
N ARG A 169 12.38 49.18 3.33
CA ARG A 169 12.59 50.34 4.21
C ARG A 169 14.06 50.69 4.23
N GLU A 170 14.37 51.64 3.36
CA GLU A 170 15.42 52.63 3.47
C GLU A 170 15.55 53.16 4.92
N ARG A 171 16.72 52.96 5.54
CA ARG A 171 17.21 53.84 6.61
C ARG A 171 18.74 53.80 6.69
N ALA A 172 19.33 54.89 6.18
CA ALA A 172 20.61 55.57 6.44
C ALA A 172 21.84 54.81 7.01
N PRO A 173 23.06 55.17 6.57
CA PRO A 173 24.30 54.46 6.91
C PRO A 173 24.88 54.89 8.27
N PRO A 174 25.50 54.00 9.05
CA PRO A 174 26.51 54.38 10.00
C PRO A 174 27.91 54.32 9.37
N VAL A 175 28.58 55.46 9.47
CA VAL A 175 30.00 55.67 9.21
C VAL A 175 30.86 54.81 10.14
N GLY A 176 31.89 54.14 9.60
CA GLY A 176 33.19 54.08 10.27
C GLY A 176 33.84 52.72 10.53
N ARG A 177 35.02 52.57 9.90
CA ARG A 177 36.25 51.84 10.30
C ARG A 177 36.47 50.37 9.84
N ARG A 178 37.43 50.26 8.89
CA ARG A 178 38.35 49.15 8.54
C ARG A 178 39.35 48.83 9.69
N PRO A 179 40.26 47.84 9.55
CA PRO A 179 40.15 46.47 9.02
C PRO A 179 40.84 45.43 9.95
N GLY A 180 40.51 44.15 9.82
CA GLY A 180 41.13 43.07 10.60
C GLY A 180 41.37 41.78 9.80
N ARG A 181 42.62 41.61 9.37
CA ARG A 181 43.37 40.38 9.06
C ARG A 181 42.69 39.01 9.24
N GLY A 182 42.75 38.20 8.18
CA GLY A 182 43.41 36.88 8.20
C GLY A 182 42.58 35.66 8.63
N GLY A 183 42.45 34.68 7.74
CA GLY A 183 42.00 33.33 8.12
C GLY A 183 41.83 32.41 6.93
N ARG A 184 42.70 31.40 6.82
CA ARG A 184 42.82 30.46 5.70
C ARG A 184 41.70 29.40 5.68
N ARG A 185 41.43 28.94 4.45
CA ARG A 185 40.76 27.71 4.00
C ARG A 185 40.75 26.53 4.98
N ARG A 186 39.67 25.74 4.94
CA ARG A 186 39.75 24.27 4.77
C ARG A 186 38.45 23.70 4.19
N VAL A 187 38.58 23.14 2.99
CA VAL A 187 37.65 22.22 2.33
C VAL A 187 37.93 20.83 2.91
N LEU A 188 36.90 20.10 3.34
CA LEU A 188 37.03 18.69 3.75
C LEU A 188 35.68 17.98 3.60
N PHE A 189 35.54 17.22 2.52
CA PHE A 189 34.76 15.99 2.40
C PHE A 189 35.40 15.17 1.25
N PRO A 190 35.26 13.84 1.15
CA PRO A 190 34.48 12.93 2.00
C PRO A 190 35.26 11.65 2.45
N PHE A 191 34.72 10.94 3.44
CA PHE A 191 35.02 9.52 3.67
C PHE A 191 33.83 8.68 3.19
N ARG A 192 34.17 7.54 2.60
CA ARG A 192 33.38 6.74 1.66
C ARG A 192 33.12 5.40 2.33
N GLU A 193 31.89 5.10 2.74
CA GLU A 193 31.50 3.74 3.10
C GLU A 193 30.60 3.12 2.02
N ARG A 194 30.93 1.88 1.70
CA ARG A 194 30.45 1.12 0.54
C ARG A 194 29.06 0.58 0.83
N GLY A 195 28.13 0.83 -0.08
CA GLY A 195 26.87 0.09 -0.17
C GLY A 195 27.10 -1.32 -0.70
N VAL A 196 26.48 -2.29 -0.03
CA VAL A 196 26.04 -3.54 -0.67
C VAL A 196 24.61 -3.28 -1.11
N GLY A 197 24.43 -2.92 -2.39
CA GLY A 197 23.12 -2.78 -3.02
C GLY A 197 22.65 -4.15 -3.47
N VAL A 198 21.70 -4.72 -2.74
CA VAL A 198 20.98 -5.93 -3.13
C VAL A 198 19.93 -5.52 -4.17
N CYS A 199 20.10 -5.95 -5.42
CA CYS A 199 19.08 -5.87 -6.44
C CYS A 199 17.93 -6.81 -6.05
N VAL A 200 16.85 -6.28 -5.48
CA VAL A 200 15.60 -7.03 -5.36
C VAL A 200 14.85 -6.88 -6.66
N ALA A 201 15.12 -7.79 -7.59
CA ALA A 201 14.17 -8.11 -8.64
C ALA A 201 12.92 -8.68 -7.94
N LEU A 202 11.81 -7.94 -7.94
CA LEU A 202 10.52 -8.48 -7.55
C LEU A 202 10.05 -9.43 -8.65
N THR A 203 10.56 -10.66 -8.64
CA THR A 203 9.87 -11.81 -9.23
C THR A 203 8.69 -12.16 -8.32
N HIS A 204 7.52 -11.61 -8.64
CA HIS A 204 6.24 -12.24 -8.33
C HIS A 204 5.33 -12.11 -9.56
N ALA A 205 5.77 -12.73 -10.65
CA ALA A 205 4.96 -13.03 -11.83
C ALA A 205 4.72 -14.55 -11.92
N ALA A 206 4.36 -15.17 -10.80
CA ALA A 206 4.03 -16.58 -10.71
C ALA A 206 2.78 -16.76 -9.85
N ASP A 207 1.62 -16.35 -10.38
CA ASP A 207 0.33 -16.95 -9.98
C ASP A 207 -0.79 -16.71 -11.02
N LEU A 208 -0.47 -16.79 -12.32
CA LEU A 208 -1.46 -16.65 -13.42
C LEU A 208 -1.47 -17.86 -14.37
N ARG A 209 -1.18 -19.06 -13.87
CA ARG A 209 -1.32 -20.31 -14.63
C ARG A 209 -1.91 -21.43 -13.79
N GLU A 210 -3.21 -21.32 -13.44
CA GLU A 210 -4.03 -22.51 -13.15
C GLU A 210 -5.56 -22.25 -13.16
N GLN A 211 -6.06 -21.40 -14.05
CA GLN A 211 -7.51 -21.31 -14.32
C GLN A 211 -7.83 -21.29 -15.82
N ARG A 212 -7.40 -22.35 -16.51
CA ARG A 212 -8.05 -22.77 -17.75
C ARG A 212 -8.49 -24.22 -17.62
N LEU A 213 -9.81 -24.39 -17.76
CA LEU A 213 -10.51 -25.57 -18.27
C LEU A 213 -10.81 -26.69 -17.26
N SER A 214 -11.94 -26.56 -16.55
CA SER A 214 -12.89 -27.66 -16.48
C SER A 214 -14.32 -27.13 -16.32
N GLU A 215 -15.18 -27.60 -17.23
CA GLU A 215 -16.59 -27.94 -17.02
C GLU A 215 -17.59 -26.83 -16.66
N SER A 216 -18.35 -26.38 -17.68
CA SER A 216 -19.84 -26.33 -17.62
C SER A 216 -20.47 -25.56 -18.79
N THR A 217 -19.89 -25.60 -19.98
CA THR A 217 -20.62 -25.16 -21.18
C THR A 217 -20.30 -26.07 -22.34
N LEU A 218 -21.08 -27.15 -22.46
CA LEU A 218 -21.39 -27.90 -23.70
C LEU A 218 -22.20 -29.17 -23.35
N GLY A 219 -23.32 -28.97 -22.67
CA GLY A 219 -24.36 -30.00 -22.52
C GLY A 219 -25.51 -29.71 -23.46
N ASN A 220 -25.29 -29.78 -24.78
CA ASN A 220 -26.35 -30.01 -25.76
C ASN A 220 -25.78 -30.28 -27.16
N LEU A 221 -26.33 -31.34 -27.76
CA LEU A 221 -26.29 -31.77 -29.16
C LEU A 221 -25.23 -32.83 -29.52
N LEU A 222 -25.74 -33.90 -30.14
CA LEU A 222 -25.10 -35.13 -30.64
C LEU A 222 -24.94 -36.20 -29.53
N GLY A 223 -25.86 -37.14 -29.30
CA GLY A 223 -26.53 -38.00 -30.28
C GLY A 223 -25.75 -39.31 -30.42
N ASN A 224 -26.13 -40.36 -29.70
CA ASN A 224 -26.02 -41.71 -30.25
C ASN A 224 -27.00 -42.71 -29.59
N PRO A 225 -27.62 -43.59 -30.39
CA PRO A 225 -28.64 -44.54 -30.00
C PRO A 225 -28.01 -45.84 -29.48
N LEU A 226 -28.85 -46.79 -29.06
CA LEU A 226 -28.54 -48.16 -28.60
C LEU A 226 -28.54 -48.34 -27.07
N ARG A 227 -29.75 -48.47 -26.51
CA ARG A 227 -30.08 -49.59 -25.60
C ARG A 227 -31.58 -49.83 -25.55
N ASN A 228 -32.08 -50.45 -26.62
CA ASN A 228 -33.11 -51.45 -26.49
C ASN A 228 -32.51 -52.62 -25.69
N LEU A 229 -33.05 -52.87 -24.51
CA LEU A 229 -33.12 -54.18 -23.84
C LEU A 229 -33.63 -53.92 -22.43
N LEU A 230 -34.96 -53.86 -22.29
CA LEU A 230 -35.73 -54.31 -21.12
C LEU A 230 -37.21 -54.27 -21.53
N SER A 231 -37.60 -55.27 -22.32
CA SER A 231 -39.00 -55.68 -22.43
C SER A 231 -39.43 -56.41 -21.15
N ASN A 232 -40.72 -56.29 -20.85
CA ASN A 232 -41.55 -57.28 -20.18
C ASN A 232 -41.29 -57.57 -18.69
N ARG A 233 -42.11 -56.93 -17.84
CA ARG A 233 -42.73 -57.62 -16.70
C ARG A 233 -43.95 -56.86 -16.16
N GLN A 234 -45.04 -56.80 -16.93
CA GLN A 234 -46.39 -56.66 -16.40
C GLN A 234 -47.38 -57.41 -17.30
N ALA A 235 -47.64 -58.68 -16.96
CA ALA A 235 -48.82 -59.45 -17.32
C ALA A 235 -48.79 -60.78 -16.56
N ARG A 236 -49.34 -60.78 -15.34
CA ARG A 236 -50.10 -61.86 -14.68
C ARG A 236 -50.49 -61.41 -13.28
#